data_AF-A0A3D0QC77-F1
#
_entry.id   AF-A0A3D0QC77-F1
#
_cell.length_a   1.000
_cell.length_b   1.000
_cell.length_c   1.000
_cell.angle_alpha   90.00
_cell.angle_beta   90.00
_cell.angle_gamma   90.00
#
_symmetry.space_group_name_H-M   'P 1'
#
loop_
_entity.id
_entity.type
_entity.pdbx_description
1 polymer ?
#
loop_
_entity_poly.entity_id
_entity_poly.type
_entity_poly.pdbx_seq_one_letter_code
_entity_poly.pdbx_strand_id
1 'polypeptide(L)'
;MIDLERQRAEVEELKRKFRRNKKPSSPQEDQGGSQRLEVAVESTEEGENLRQGIRREDNMWDARGHAELEADQKASEAGTRWLEALEKELRDQEEESRLEKARLRAEELKKRSQERESTAVDQPVKAVKAAPDEPSEATPTSMSQAGQIYLELMQLAYRDGPPDATAAEILALLRRRFGITDLEHERSQQKVQLEIYSQAVADAWRNGVGTRQAFEKLDLLREQFNISADVHLRLERHARRQTLRRTAAGTS
;
A
#
# COMPACT_ATOMS: atom_id res chain seq x y z
N MET A 1 -0.17 -17.52 -9.50
CA MET A 1 0.34 -16.67 -10.60
C MET A 1 -0.52 -15.40 -10.78
N ILE A 2 -1.74 -15.38 -10.25
CA ILE A 2 -2.70 -14.25 -10.29
C ILE A 2 -2.29 -13.08 -9.36
N ASP A 3 -1.47 -13.34 -8.33
CA ASP A 3 -1.03 -12.30 -7.37
C ASP A 3 -0.17 -11.20 -8.01
N LEU A 4 0.59 -11.55 -9.04
CA LEU A 4 1.51 -10.62 -9.72
C LEU A 4 0.78 -9.63 -10.62
N GLU A 5 -0.30 -10.04 -11.27
CA GLU A 5 -1.16 -9.14 -12.05
C GLU A 5 -1.89 -8.16 -11.14
N ARG A 6 -2.31 -8.61 -9.94
CA ARG A 6 -2.88 -7.74 -8.92
C ARG A 6 -1.87 -6.74 -8.38
N GLN A 7 -0.64 -7.18 -8.08
CA GLN A 7 0.43 -6.30 -7.63
C GLN A 7 0.84 -5.30 -8.72
N ARG A 8 0.90 -5.72 -10.00
CA ARG A 8 1.10 -4.80 -11.14
C ARG A 8 -0.03 -3.77 -11.26
N ALA A 9 -1.28 -4.20 -11.08
CA ALA A 9 -2.43 -3.29 -11.12
C ALA A 9 -2.39 -2.26 -9.99
N GLU A 10 -2.01 -2.67 -8.77
CA GLU A 10 -1.82 -1.77 -7.63
C GLU A 10 -0.66 -0.78 -7.86
N VAL A 11 0.45 -1.23 -8.45
CA VAL A 11 1.58 -0.36 -8.81
C VAL A 11 1.19 0.64 -9.89
N GLU A 12 0.45 0.22 -10.93
CA GLU A 12 -0.06 1.14 -11.96
C GLU A 12 -1.08 2.13 -11.39
N GLU A 13 -1.94 1.70 -10.47
CA GLU A 13 -2.87 2.59 -9.79
C GLU A 13 -2.14 3.63 -8.93
N LEU A 14 -1.07 3.22 -8.23
CA LEU A 14 -0.18 4.13 -7.49
C LEU A 14 0.53 5.11 -8.42
N LYS A 15 1.07 4.67 -9.56
CA LYS A 15 1.67 5.54 -10.59
C LYS A 15 0.66 6.56 -11.11
N ARG A 16 -0.57 6.14 -11.39
CA ARG A 16 -1.65 7.03 -11.85
C ARG A 16 -2.04 8.06 -10.79
N LYS A 17 -2.11 7.66 -9.52
CA LYS A 17 -2.36 8.58 -8.38
C LYS A 17 -1.21 9.57 -8.20
N PHE A 18 0.03 9.13 -8.36
CA PHE A 18 1.21 9.99 -8.27
C PHE A 18 1.24 11.03 -9.39
N ARG A 19 0.97 10.63 -10.65
CA ARG A 19 0.85 11.55 -11.79
C ARG A 19 -0.27 12.57 -11.63
N ARG A 20 -1.42 12.19 -11.04
CA ARG A 20 -2.52 13.14 -10.74
C ARG A 20 -2.16 14.16 -9.65
N ASN A 21 -1.36 13.79 -8.65
CA ASN A 21 -0.89 14.72 -7.62
C ASN A 21 0.29 15.58 -8.07
N LYS A 22 1.04 15.15 -9.08
CA LYS A 22 2.16 15.92 -9.65
C LYS A 22 1.72 17.03 -10.61
N LYS A 23 0.41 17.24 -10.81
CA LYS A 23 -0.06 18.44 -11.52
C LYS A 23 0.30 19.62 -10.62
N PRO A 24 1.27 20.48 -11.00
CA PRO A 24 1.60 21.63 -10.19
C PRO A 24 0.32 22.43 -10.07
N SER A 25 -0.13 22.65 -8.83
CA SER A 25 -1.11 23.69 -8.57
C SER A 25 -0.44 24.95 -9.06
N SER A 26 -0.85 25.44 -10.23
CA SER A 26 -0.39 26.72 -10.75
C SER A 26 -0.46 27.72 -9.61
N PRO A 27 0.63 28.44 -9.28
CA PRO A 27 0.57 29.45 -8.24
C PRO A 27 -0.53 30.41 -8.67
N GLN A 28 -1.65 30.34 -7.96
CA GLN A 28 -2.74 31.27 -8.13
C GLN A 28 -2.16 32.57 -7.58
N GLU A 29 -1.65 33.41 -8.49
CA GLU A 29 -1.19 34.76 -8.20
C GLU A 29 -2.34 35.48 -7.50
N ASP A 30 -2.29 35.49 -6.18
CA ASP A 30 -3.19 36.26 -5.36
C ASP A 30 -2.76 37.71 -5.55
N GLN A 31 -3.31 38.35 -6.58
CA GLN A 31 -3.24 39.79 -6.82
C GLN A 31 -4.08 40.51 -5.76
N GLY A 32 -3.82 40.24 -4.49
CA GLY A 32 -4.32 41.00 -3.35
C GLY A 32 -3.56 42.30 -3.30
N GLY A 33 -4.18 43.35 -3.84
CA GLY A 33 -3.63 44.70 -3.92
C GLY A 33 -3.04 45.17 -2.59
N SER A 34 -1.72 45.16 -2.52
CA SER A 34 -0.97 45.92 -1.53
C SER A 34 -1.08 47.39 -1.91
N GLN A 35 -2.15 48.05 -1.45
CA GLN A 35 -2.21 49.50 -1.39
C GLN A 35 -1.17 49.95 -0.37
N ARG A 36 0.06 50.05 -0.87
CA ARG A 36 1.22 50.58 -0.20
C ARG A 36 0.91 52.04 0.12
N LEU A 37 0.59 52.32 1.38
CA LEU A 37 0.64 53.67 1.94
C LEU A 37 2.09 54.15 1.77
N GLU A 38 2.33 54.92 0.70
CA GLU A 38 3.55 55.71 0.54
C GLU A 38 3.52 56.83 1.58
N VAL A 39 3.82 56.46 2.83
CA VAL A 39 4.17 57.44 3.85
C VAL A 39 5.52 58.01 3.42
N ALA A 40 5.55 59.30 3.10
CA ALA A 40 6.75 60.06 2.82
C ALA A 40 7.62 60.10 4.09
N VAL A 41 8.41 59.06 4.29
CA VAL A 41 9.44 59.02 5.33
C VAL A 41 10.59 59.87 4.81
N GLU A 42 10.70 61.07 5.38
CA GLU A 42 11.86 61.95 5.27
C GLU A 42 13.17 61.17 5.49
N SER A 43 14.22 61.59 4.77
CA SER A 43 15.54 60.97 4.66
C SER A 43 16.35 60.99 5.97
N THR A 44 15.83 60.36 7.01
CA THR A 44 16.55 60.09 8.27
C THR A 44 17.24 58.73 8.19
N GLU A 45 18.38 58.56 8.87
CA GLU A 45 19.13 57.30 8.92
C GLU A 45 18.26 56.11 9.38
N GLU A 46 17.23 56.38 10.18
CA GLU A 46 16.22 55.39 10.60
C GLU A 46 15.40 54.84 9.43
N GLY A 47 15.08 55.69 8.45
CA GLY A 47 14.36 55.28 7.23
C GLY A 47 15.20 54.38 6.33
N GLU A 48 16.52 54.58 6.25
CA GLU A 48 17.42 53.71 5.49
C GLU A 48 17.60 52.34 6.17
N ASN A 49 17.73 52.33 7.50
CA ASN A 49 17.79 51.10 8.29
C ASN A 49 16.51 50.26 8.15
N LEU A 50 15.33 50.91 8.15
CA LEU A 50 14.05 50.21 7.95
C LEU A 50 13.95 49.61 6.54
N ARG A 51 14.38 50.34 5.49
CA ARG A 51 14.41 49.83 4.11
C ARG A 51 15.40 48.66 3.96
N GLN A 52 16.55 48.69 4.63
CA GLN A 52 17.48 47.57 4.65
C GLN A 52 16.90 46.36 5.40
N GLY A 53 16.17 46.58 6.50
CA GLY A 53 15.46 45.53 7.23
C GLY A 53 14.44 44.80 6.35
N ILE A 54 13.58 45.55 5.66
CA ILE A 54 12.57 44.99 4.74
C ILE A 54 13.23 44.18 3.62
N ARG A 55 14.31 44.69 3.00
CA ARG A 55 15.05 43.94 1.97
C ARG A 55 15.66 42.64 2.50
N ARG A 56 16.13 42.62 3.75
CA ARG A 56 16.66 41.39 4.37
C ARG A 56 15.55 40.38 4.64
N GLU A 57 14.39 40.84 5.08
CA GLU A 57 13.22 39.98 5.27
C GLU A 57 12.72 39.40 3.94
N ASP A 58 12.57 40.20 2.89
CA ASP A 58 12.17 39.74 1.56
C ASP A 58 13.15 38.67 1.02
N ASN A 59 14.46 38.94 1.09
CA ASN A 59 15.48 37.98 0.69
C ASN A 59 15.43 36.66 1.49
N MET A 60 15.08 36.72 2.78
CA MET A 60 14.92 35.51 3.61
C MET A 60 13.68 34.71 3.22
N TRP A 61 12.57 35.38 2.90
CA TRP A 61 11.35 34.72 2.43
C TRP A 61 11.58 34.00 1.09
N ASP A 62 12.27 34.65 0.16
CA ASP A 62 12.66 34.04 -1.12
C ASP A 62 13.59 32.83 -0.92
N ALA A 63 14.61 32.97 -0.07
CA ALA A 63 15.53 31.87 0.26
C ALA A 63 14.79 30.68 0.90
N ARG A 64 13.81 30.95 1.77
CA ARG A 64 12.99 29.90 2.40
C ARG A 64 12.09 29.19 1.38
N GLY A 65 11.48 29.94 0.46
CA GLY A 65 10.66 29.38 -0.62
C GLY A 65 11.48 28.48 -1.56
N HIS A 66 12.70 28.90 -1.92
CA HIS A 66 13.62 28.06 -2.69
C HIS A 66 14.02 26.78 -1.95
N ALA A 67 14.34 26.87 -0.66
CA ALA A 67 14.69 25.70 0.15
C ALA A 67 13.53 24.70 0.29
N GLU A 68 12.29 25.20 0.44
CA GLU A 68 11.09 24.36 0.48
C GLU A 68 10.84 23.65 -0.86
N LEU A 69 10.97 24.38 -1.97
CA LEU A 69 10.81 23.81 -3.31
C LEU A 69 11.88 22.75 -3.62
N GLU A 70 13.12 22.95 -3.20
CA GLU A 70 14.18 21.93 -3.29
C GLU A 70 13.89 20.70 -2.43
N ALA A 71 13.37 20.90 -1.21
CA ALA A 71 13.03 19.79 -0.31
C ALA A 71 11.90 18.93 -0.90
N ASP A 72 10.86 19.58 -1.45
CA ASP A 72 9.76 18.91 -2.13
C ASP A 72 10.22 18.17 -3.39
N GLN A 73 11.14 18.75 -4.17
CA GLN A 73 11.74 18.09 -5.32
C GLN A 73 12.53 16.85 -4.90
N LYS A 74 13.39 16.95 -3.88
CA LYS A 74 14.17 15.82 -3.35
C LYS A 74 13.26 14.72 -2.79
N ALA A 75 12.18 15.08 -2.10
CA ALA A 75 11.19 14.13 -1.62
C ALA A 75 10.46 13.42 -2.77
N SER A 76 10.14 14.14 -3.86
CA SER A 76 9.54 13.57 -5.07
C SER A 76 10.48 12.55 -5.74
N GLU A 77 11.77 12.91 -5.89
CA GLU A 77 12.79 12.05 -6.48
C GLU A 77 13.06 10.79 -5.64
N ALA A 78 13.13 10.94 -4.31
CA ALA A 78 13.25 9.81 -3.39
C ALA A 78 12.05 8.86 -3.52
N GLY A 79 10.83 9.41 -3.64
CA GLY A 79 9.62 8.63 -3.90
C GLY A 79 9.68 7.85 -5.21
N THR A 80 10.19 8.44 -6.29
CA THR A 80 10.36 7.73 -7.56
C THR A 80 11.40 6.61 -7.49
N ARG A 81 12.55 6.83 -6.84
CA ARG A 81 13.59 5.81 -6.68
C ARG A 81 13.10 4.62 -5.84
N TRP A 82 12.32 4.89 -4.80
CA TRP A 82 11.72 3.84 -3.99
C TRP A 82 10.73 2.99 -4.79
N LEU A 83 9.90 3.60 -5.64
CA LEU A 83 8.98 2.87 -6.52
C LEU A 83 9.73 2.01 -7.56
N GLU A 84 10.81 2.52 -8.14
CA GLU A 84 11.65 1.75 -9.07
C GLU A 84 12.32 0.56 -8.39
N ALA A 85 12.81 0.73 -7.16
CA ALA A 85 13.39 -0.36 -6.38
C ALA A 85 12.36 -1.46 -6.08
N LEU A 86 11.13 -1.07 -5.73
CA LEU A 86 10.04 -1.99 -5.42
C LEU A 86 9.57 -2.75 -6.68
N GLU A 87 9.53 -2.07 -7.83
CA GLU A 87 9.23 -2.71 -9.12
C GLU A 87 10.33 -3.71 -9.53
N LYS A 88 11.60 -3.39 -9.25
CA LYS A 88 12.73 -4.29 -9.50
C LYS A 88 12.62 -5.54 -8.62
N GLU A 89 12.42 -5.37 -7.32
CA GLU A 89 12.25 -6.50 -6.38
C GLU A 89 11.13 -7.43 -6.81
N LEU A 90 10.01 -6.88 -7.28
CA LEU A 90 8.89 -7.66 -7.78
C LEU A 90 9.29 -8.49 -9.01
N ARG A 91 10.01 -7.91 -9.97
CA ARG A 91 10.52 -8.64 -11.14
C ARG A 91 11.47 -9.76 -10.74
N ASP A 92 12.37 -9.50 -9.81
CA ASP A 92 13.33 -10.49 -9.31
C ASP A 92 12.58 -11.66 -8.65
N GLN A 93 11.54 -11.37 -7.85
CA GLN A 93 10.66 -12.40 -7.26
C GLN A 93 9.84 -13.18 -8.31
N GLU A 94 9.38 -12.53 -9.39
CA GLU A 94 8.72 -13.19 -10.52
C GLU A 94 9.66 -14.18 -11.22
N GLU A 95 10.91 -13.78 -11.46
CA GLU A 95 11.93 -14.62 -12.08
C GLU A 95 12.31 -15.81 -11.19
N GLU A 96 12.48 -15.61 -9.89
CA GLU A 96 12.73 -16.70 -8.93
C GLU A 96 11.58 -17.72 -8.93
N SER A 97 10.32 -17.26 -8.86
CA SER A 97 9.15 -18.16 -8.91
C SER A 97 9.06 -18.92 -10.24
N ARG A 98 9.49 -18.32 -11.36
CA ARG A 98 9.56 -18.98 -12.66
C ARG A 98 10.65 -20.04 -12.69
N LEU A 99 11.83 -19.75 -12.16
CA LEU A 99 12.95 -20.69 -12.09
C LEU A 99 12.63 -21.88 -11.18
N GLU A 100 11.99 -21.64 -10.03
CA GLU A 100 11.56 -22.70 -9.11
C GLU A 100 10.54 -23.64 -9.76
N LYS A 101 9.53 -23.09 -10.44
CA LYS A 101 8.55 -23.90 -11.20
C LYS A 101 9.20 -24.69 -12.34
N ALA A 102 10.16 -24.08 -13.05
CA ALA A 102 10.90 -24.77 -14.09
C ALA A 102 11.73 -25.94 -13.50
N ARG A 103 12.34 -25.74 -12.34
CA ARG A 103 13.08 -26.78 -11.62
C ARG A 103 12.18 -27.94 -11.18
N LEU A 104 11.01 -27.65 -10.60
CA LEU A 104 10.05 -28.68 -10.19
C LEU A 104 9.56 -29.51 -11.38
N ARG A 105 9.24 -28.87 -12.51
CA ARG A 105 8.86 -29.57 -13.75
C ARG A 105 9.98 -30.45 -14.29
N ALA A 106 11.23 -29.98 -14.21
CA ALA A 106 12.39 -30.76 -14.63
C ALA A 106 12.62 -31.99 -13.74
N GLU A 107 12.44 -31.87 -12.42
CA GLU A 107 12.50 -33.00 -11.48
C GLU A 107 11.36 -34.00 -11.72
N GLU A 108 10.14 -33.53 -11.96
CA GLU A 108 8.99 -34.39 -12.27
C GLU A 108 9.21 -35.19 -13.56
N LEU A 109 9.73 -34.55 -14.61
CA LEU A 109 10.09 -35.23 -15.86
C LEU A 109 11.17 -36.30 -15.65
N LYS A 110 12.20 -36.02 -14.84
CA LYS A 110 13.24 -37.00 -14.49
C LYS A 110 12.68 -38.18 -13.70
N LYS A 111 11.78 -37.92 -12.74
CA LYS A 111 11.11 -38.98 -11.97
C LYS A 111 10.25 -39.86 -12.89
N ARG A 112 9.52 -39.24 -13.83
CA ARG A 112 8.67 -39.95 -14.80
C ARG A 112 9.48 -40.78 -15.81
N SER A 113 10.66 -40.32 -16.22
CA SER A 113 11.54 -41.13 -17.09
C SER A 113 12.14 -42.32 -16.33
N GLN A 114 12.56 -42.12 -15.08
CA GLN A 114 13.11 -43.20 -14.24
C GLN A 114 12.06 -44.28 -13.92
N GLU A 115 10.81 -43.87 -13.65
CA GLU A 115 9.69 -44.80 -13.42
C GLU A 115 9.39 -45.64 -14.67
N ARG A 116 9.43 -45.03 -15.88
CA ARG A 116 9.27 -45.73 -17.17
C ARG A 116 10.39 -46.71 -17.47
N GLU A 117 11.64 -46.39 -17.13
CA GLU A 117 12.78 -47.30 -17.30
C GLU A 117 12.68 -48.50 -16.32
N SER A 118 12.24 -48.26 -15.08
CA SER A 118 12.08 -49.33 -14.08
C SER A 118 10.93 -50.29 -14.36
N THR A 119 9.87 -49.83 -15.04
CA THR A 119 8.72 -50.68 -15.43
C THR A 119 8.92 -51.43 -16.75
N ALA A 120 9.97 -51.11 -17.54
CA ALA A 120 10.23 -51.77 -18.81
C ALA A 120 11.00 -53.11 -18.71
N VAL A 121 11.48 -53.50 -17.51
CA VAL A 121 12.30 -54.71 -17.33
C VAL A 121 11.48 -55.95 -16.90
N ASP A 122 10.20 -55.80 -16.54
CA ASP A 122 9.42 -56.91 -15.97
C ASP A 122 7.96 -56.94 -16.46
N GLN A 123 7.71 -57.21 -17.75
CA GLN A 123 6.58 -58.04 -18.22
C GLN A 123 6.49 -58.19 -19.75
N PRO A 124 6.20 -59.41 -20.27
CA PRO A 124 5.82 -59.65 -21.65
C PRO A 124 4.32 -59.34 -21.89
N VAL A 125 4.07 -58.41 -22.80
CA VAL A 125 2.94 -58.23 -23.73
C VAL A 125 1.62 -58.93 -23.38
N LYS A 126 0.65 -58.18 -22.83
CA LYS A 126 -0.78 -58.36 -23.15
C LYS A 126 -1.44 -57.01 -23.41
N ALA A 127 -1.88 -56.85 -24.65
CA ALA A 127 -2.53 -55.67 -25.19
C ALA A 127 -3.91 -55.44 -24.54
N VAL A 128 -4.13 -54.26 -23.97
CA VAL A 128 -5.46 -53.70 -23.74
C VAL A 128 -5.43 -52.21 -24.08
N LYS A 129 -6.29 -51.84 -25.03
CA LYS A 129 -6.65 -50.47 -25.39
C LYS A 129 -7.34 -49.79 -24.21
N ALA A 130 -6.87 -48.60 -23.82
CA ALA A 130 -7.71 -47.57 -23.21
C ALA A 130 -6.96 -46.22 -23.26
N ALA A 131 -7.61 -45.21 -23.81
CA ALA A 131 -7.16 -43.82 -23.82
C ALA A 131 -7.08 -43.24 -22.39
N PRO A 132 -6.30 -42.17 -22.18
CA PRO A 132 -6.76 -41.17 -21.23
C PRO A 132 -6.59 -39.73 -21.70
N ASP A 133 -7.71 -39.03 -21.52
CA ASP A 133 -7.98 -37.62 -21.26
C ASP A 133 -6.84 -36.59 -21.25
N GLU A 134 -7.14 -35.50 -21.93
CA GLU A 134 -6.42 -34.23 -21.89
C GLU A 134 -6.51 -33.56 -20.49
N PRO A 135 -5.42 -32.94 -20.00
CA PRO A 135 -5.47 -32.10 -18.80
C PRO A 135 -6.09 -30.74 -19.13
N SER A 136 -7.37 -30.62 -18.75
CA SER A 136 -8.16 -29.40 -18.66
C SER A 136 -7.39 -28.24 -17.98
N GLU A 137 -7.32 -27.10 -18.66
CA GLU A 137 -6.77 -25.84 -18.18
C GLU A 137 -7.56 -25.32 -16.97
N ALA A 138 -6.92 -25.32 -15.80
CA ALA A 138 -7.46 -24.72 -14.59
C ALA A 138 -7.51 -23.20 -14.71
N THR A 139 -8.73 -22.68 -14.73
CA THR A 139 -9.13 -21.27 -14.64
C THR A 139 -8.87 -20.68 -13.25
N PRO A 140 -8.85 -19.34 -13.11
CA PRO A 140 -8.29 -18.65 -11.94
C PRO A 140 -9.07 -18.94 -10.65
N THR A 141 -8.28 -19.23 -9.61
CA THR A 141 -8.64 -19.45 -8.21
C THR A 141 -9.55 -18.33 -7.68
N SER A 142 -10.85 -18.52 -7.82
CA SER A 142 -11.83 -18.00 -6.86
C SER A 142 -11.35 -18.42 -5.48
N MET A 143 -11.08 -17.48 -4.57
CA MET A 143 -10.93 -17.84 -3.16
C MET A 143 -12.15 -18.68 -2.81
N SER A 144 -11.91 -19.92 -2.38
CA SER A 144 -13.01 -20.80 -2.00
C SER A 144 -13.90 -20.06 -1.00
N GLN A 145 -15.21 -20.32 -1.01
CA GLN A 145 -16.13 -19.69 -0.05
C GLN A 145 -15.63 -19.82 1.40
N ALA A 146 -14.92 -20.91 1.70
CA ALA A 146 -14.22 -21.12 2.96
C ALA A 146 -13.16 -20.05 3.29
N GLY A 147 -12.34 -19.64 2.31
CA GLY A 147 -11.35 -18.56 2.49
C GLY A 147 -12.01 -17.20 2.75
N GLN A 148 -13.16 -16.92 2.13
CA GLN A 148 -13.90 -15.68 2.39
C GLN A 148 -14.47 -15.65 3.81
N ILE A 149 -15.12 -16.73 4.25
CA ILE A 149 -15.64 -16.88 5.62
C ILE A 149 -14.51 -16.73 6.64
N TYR A 150 -13.34 -17.29 6.35
CA TYR A 150 -12.17 -17.16 7.21
C TYR A 150 -11.72 -15.70 7.38
N LEU A 151 -11.64 -14.96 6.28
CA LEU A 151 -11.26 -13.54 6.31
C LEU A 151 -12.28 -12.68 7.06
N GLU A 152 -13.58 -12.93 6.89
CA GLU A 152 -14.64 -12.23 7.63
C GLU A 152 -14.51 -12.47 9.14
N LEU A 153 -14.22 -13.73 9.54
CA LEU A 153 -13.99 -14.06 10.94
C LEU A 153 -12.72 -13.44 11.50
N MET A 154 -11.65 -13.35 10.69
CA MET A 154 -10.46 -12.60 11.08
C MET A 154 -10.79 -11.11 11.28
N GLN A 155 -11.52 -10.48 10.36
CA GLN A 155 -11.91 -9.08 10.51
C GLN A 155 -12.72 -8.85 11.80
N LEU A 156 -13.64 -9.75 12.12
CA LEU A 156 -14.42 -9.68 13.35
C LEU A 156 -13.54 -9.84 14.60
N ALA A 157 -12.65 -10.83 14.58
CA ALA A 157 -11.77 -11.14 15.71
C ALA A 157 -10.74 -10.03 15.99
N TYR A 158 -10.28 -9.34 14.95
CA TYR A 158 -9.29 -8.26 15.07
C TYR A 158 -9.89 -6.86 15.23
N ARG A 159 -11.22 -6.72 15.21
CA ARG A 159 -11.91 -5.42 15.15
C ARG A 159 -11.52 -4.48 16.31
N ASP A 160 -11.35 -5.06 17.48
CA ASP A 160 -11.10 -4.34 18.73
C ASP A 160 -9.65 -4.53 19.25
N GLY A 161 -8.75 -5.03 18.39
CA GLY A 161 -7.35 -5.29 18.70
C GLY A 161 -6.96 -6.74 18.42
N PRO A 162 -5.87 -7.26 19.00
CA PRO A 162 -5.51 -8.67 18.92
C PRO A 162 -6.64 -9.57 19.44
N PRO A 163 -6.91 -10.72 18.80
CA PRO A 163 -7.95 -11.65 19.24
C PRO A 163 -7.63 -12.18 20.64
N ASP A 164 -8.68 -12.44 21.42
CA ASP A 164 -8.54 -13.15 22.68
C ASP A 164 -8.19 -14.64 22.45
N ALA A 165 -7.85 -15.36 23.53
CA ALA A 165 -7.43 -16.75 23.44
C ALA A 165 -8.49 -17.63 22.74
N THR A 166 -9.77 -17.40 23.05
CA THR A 166 -10.90 -18.12 22.46
C THR A 166 -11.00 -17.89 20.96
N ALA A 167 -10.95 -16.63 20.51
CA ALA A 167 -11.00 -16.30 19.09
C ALA A 167 -9.75 -16.82 18.35
N ALA A 168 -8.57 -16.76 18.97
CA ALA A 168 -7.35 -17.30 18.41
C ALA A 168 -7.43 -18.83 18.20
N GLU A 169 -8.00 -19.57 19.15
CA GLU A 169 -8.25 -21.01 19.02
C GLU A 169 -9.23 -21.33 17.90
N ILE A 170 -10.33 -20.57 17.77
CA ILE A 170 -11.31 -20.71 16.70
C ILE A 170 -10.66 -20.46 15.33
N LEU A 171 -9.88 -19.38 15.20
CA LEU A 171 -9.15 -19.08 13.97
C LEU A 171 -8.12 -20.16 13.63
N ALA A 172 -7.43 -20.73 14.62
CA ALA A 172 -6.48 -21.82 14.40
C ALA A 172 -7.18 -23.11 13.93
N LEU A 173 -8.35 -23.43 14.48
CA LEU A 173 -9.15 -24.58 14.05
C LEU A 173 -9.65 -24.40 12.61
N LEU A 174 -10.17 -23.22 12.27
CA LEU A 174 -10.63 -22.91 10.92
C LEU A 174 -9.49 -22.91 9.90
N ARG A 175 -8.33 -22.37 10.28
CA ARG A 175 -7.12 -22.43 9.46
C ARG A 175 -6.76 -23.87 9.08
N ARG A 176 -6.74 -24.78 10.06
CA ARG A 176 -6.51 -26.22 9.82
C ARG A 176 -7.60 -26.85 8.95
N ARG A 177 -8.86 -26.54 9.22
CA ARG A 177 -10.01 -27.11 8.49
C ARG A 177 -10.06 -26.68 7.02
N PHE A 178 -9.61 -25.46 6.73
CA PHE A 178 -9.59 -24.91 5.38
C PHE A 178 -8.27 -25.13 4.65
N GLY A 179 -7.29 -25.78 5.28
CA GLY A 179 -5.99 -26.05 4.68
C GLY A 179 -5.19 -24.78 4.40
N ILE A 180 -5.42 -23.71 5.17
CA ILE A 180 -4.72 -22.44 5.02
C ILE A 180 -3.32 -22.59 5.62
N THR A 181 -2.30 -22.30 4.82
CA THR A 181 -0.90 -22.37 5.23
C THR A 181 -0.54 -21.25 6.22
N ASP A 182 0.54 -21.42 6.99
CA ASP A 182 1.01 -20.37 7.91
C ASP A 182 1.33 -19.06 7.15
N LEU A 183 1.94 -19.16 5.97
CA LEU A 183 2.26 -18.01 5.11
C LEU A 183 1.00 -17.27 4.62
N GLU A 184 -0.04 -18.01 4.19
CA GLU A 184 -1.32 -17.42 3.78
C GLU A 184 -2.04 -16.76 4.96
N HIS A 185 -1.96 -17.38 6.13
CA HIS A 185 -2.51 -16.83 7.37
C HIS A 185 -1.82 -15.51 7.75
N GLU A 186 -0.49 -15.47 7.77
CA GLU A 186 0.27 -14.25 8.09
C GLU A 186 -0.03 -13.11 7.11
N ARG A 187 -0.06 -13.41 5.80
CA ARG A 187 -0.43 -12.42 4.77
C ARG A 187 -1.86 -11.90 4.96
N SER A 188 -2.80 -12.81 5.22
CA SER A 188 -4.20 -12.46 5.50
C SER A 188 -4.32 -11.62 6.77
N GLN A 189 -3.55 -11.95 7.81
CA GLN A 189 -3.53 -11.22 9.08
C GLN A 189 -3.04 -9.79 8.89
N GLN A 190 -1.87 -9.60 8.27
CA GLN A 190 -1.32 -8.27 8.01
C GLN A 190 -2.28 -7.42 7.21
N LYS A 191 -2.92 -8.00 6.19
CA LYS A 191 -3.92 -7.33 5.37
C LYS A 191 -5.14 -6.91 6.19
N VAL A 192 -5.70 -7.80 6.99
CA VAL A 192 -6.87 -7.52 7.85
C VAL A 192 -6.54 -6.44 8.88
N GLN A 193 -5.39 -6.52 9.54
CA GLN A 193 -4.93 -5.52 10.51
C GLN A 193 -4.82 -4.13 9.87
N LEU A 194 -4.21 -4.05 8.68
CA LEU A 194 -4.07 -2.80 7.95
C LEU A 194 -5.43 -2.25 7.49
N GLU A 195 -6.35 -3.11 7.07
CA GLU A 195 -7.71 -2.73 6.66
C GLU A 195 -8.51 -2.16 7.84
N ILE A 196 -8.50 -2.84 8.99
CA ILE A 196 -9.15 -2.38 10.22
C ILE A 196 -8.56 -1.04 10.66
N TYR A 197 -7.24 -0.91 10.62
CA TYR A 197 -6.56 0.33 10.97
C TYR A 197 -6.93 1.48 10.02
N SER A 198 -6.92 1.23 8.71
CA SER A 198 -7.32 2.21 7.70
C SER A 198 -8.77 2.67 7.90
N GLN A 199 -9.66 1.74 8.25
CA GLN A 199 -11.05 2.07 8.55
C GLN A 199 -11.16 2.93 9.82
N ALA A 200 -10.43 2.59 10.88
CA ALA A 200 -10.38 3.40 12.10
C ALA A 200 -9.86 4.82 11.83
N VAL A 201 -8.85 4.97 10.96
CA VAL A 201 -8.33 6.28 10.54
C VAL A 201 -9.41 7.06 9.78
N ALA A 202 -10.08 6.42 8.82
CA ALA A 202 -11.17 7.06 8.09
C ALA A 202 -12.32 7.51 9.01
N ASP A 203 -12.63 6.70 10.03
CA ASP A 203 -13.69 6.99 11.00
C ASP A 203 -13.30 8.14 11.93
N ALA A 204 -12.04 8.19 12.38
CA ALA A 204 -11.52 9.31 13.16
C ALA A 204 -11.62 10.64 12.39
N TRP A 205 -11.47 10.61 11.06
CA TRP A 205 -11.53 11.80 10.21
C TRP A 205 -12.89 12.02 9.54
N ARG A 206 -13.92 11.24 9.87
CA ARG A 206 -15.22 11.27 9.18
C ARG A 206 -15.89 12.64 9.20
N ASN A 207 -15.77 13.36 10.32
CA ASN A 207 -16.41 14.67 10.52
C ASN A 207 -15.45 15.84 10.27
N GLY A 208 -14.26 15.60 9.70
CA GLY A 208 -13.21 16.61 9.52
C GLY A 208 -12.48 17.01 10.80
N VAL A 209 -13.07 16.77 11.97
CA VAL A 209 -12.46 16.97 13.29
C VAL A 209 -12.35 15.61 13.99
N GLY A 210 -11.12 15.18 14.27
CA GLY A 210 -10.87 13.97 15.05
C GLY A 210 -11.13 14.19 16.52
N THR A 211 -11.82 13.25 17.18
CA THR A 211 -12.03 13.29 18.63
C THR A 211 -10.83 12.71 19.36
N ARG A 212 -10.56 13.19 20.57
CA ARG A 212 -9.47 12.66 21.42
C ARG A 212 -9.56 11.14 21.60
N GLN A 213 -10.77 10.64 21.86
CA GLN A 213 -11.02 9.20 22.00
C GLN A 213 -10.69 8.41 20.72
N ALA A 214 -10.95 8.99 19.54
CA ALA A 214 -10.59 8.34 18.27
C ALA A 214 -9.08 8.28 18.06
N PHE A 215 -8.34 9.33 18.43
CA PHE A 215 -6.88 9.32 18.37
C PHE A 215 -6.26 8.34 19.38
N GLU A 216 -6.78 8.29 20.61
CA GLU A 216 -6.36 7.30 21.62
C GLU A 216 -6.58 5.86 21.11
N LYS A 217 -7.73 5.59 20.47
CA LYS A 217 -7.98 4.29 19.82
C LYS A 217 -7.00 4.02 18.67
N LEU A 218 -6.66 5.02 17.87
CA LEU A 218 -5.69 4.88 16.77
C LEU A 218 -4.29 4.57 17.27
N ASP A 219 -3.84 5.21 18.35
CA ASP A 219 -2.53 4.93 18.92
C ASP A 219 -2.46 3.51 19.49
N LEU A 220 -3.50 3.07 20.21
CA LEU A 220 -3.60 1.69 20.69
C LEU A 220 -3.54 0.65 19.55
N LEU A 221 -4.33 0.86 18.48
CA LEU A 221 -4.30 -0.05 17.34
C LEU A 221 -2.96 0.00 16.59
N ARG A 222 -2.31 1.17 16.52
CA ARG A 222 -1.00 1.33 15.88
C ARG A 222 0.05 0.48 16.59
N GLU A 223 0.07 0.54 17.92
CA GLU A 223 0.98 -0.25 18.74
C GLU A 223 0.67 -1.75 18.64
N GLN A 224 -0.60 -2.13 18.79
CA GLN A 224 -1.01 -3.54 18.75
C GLN A 224 -0.73 -4.23 17.40
N PHE A 225 -0.86 -3.49 16.29
CA PHE A 225 -0.61 -4.01 14.94
C PHE A 225 0.79 -3.71 14.41
N ASN A 226 1.68 -3.13 15.25
CA ASN A 226 3.04 -2.75 14.87
C ASN A 226 3.09 -1.89 13.59
N ILE A 227 2.15 -0.96 13.44
CA ILE A 227 2.07 -0.10 12.26
C ILE A 227 3.10 1.02 12.39
N SER A 228 3.99 1.14 11.41
CA SER A 228 5.02 2.19 11.42
C SER A 228 4.41 3.58 11.28
N ALA A 229 5.12 4.58 11.82
CA ALA A 229 4.72 5.99 11.72
C ALA A 229 4.52 6.42 10.25
N ASP A 230 5.36 5.95 9.34
CA ASP A 230 5.26 6.26 7.91
C ASP A 230 3.99 5.71 7.27
N VAL A 231 3.55 4.52 7.67
CA VAL A 231 2.29 3.92 7.19
C VAL A 231 1.12 4.69 7.77
N HIS A 232 1.15 5.00 9.07
CA HIS A 232 0.13 5.82 9.74
C HIS A 232 -0.07 7.17 9.03
N LEU A 233 1.00 7.96 8.84
CA LEU A 233 0.95 9.27 8.20
C LEU A 233 0.41 9.20 6.76
N ARG A 234 0.73 8.13 6.03
CA ARG A 234 0.20 7.88 4.67
C ARG A 234 -1.30 7.66 4.69
N LEU A 235 -1.80 6.81 5.59
CA LEU A 235 -3.23 6.52 5.74
C LEU A 235 -4.00 7.75 6.22
N GLU A 236 -3.44 8.50 7.17
CA GLU A 236 -4.04 9.72 7.68
C GLU A 236 -4.19 10.79 6.58
N ARG A 237 -3.12 11.05 5.82
CA ARG A 237 -3.16 11.96 4.67
C ARG A 237 -4.14 11.49 3.60
N HIS A 238 -4.31 10.19 3.44
CA HIS A 238 -5.32 9.64 2.54
C HIS A 238 -6.74 9.92 3.04
N ALA A 239 -7.03 9.61 4.32
CA ALA A 239 -8.33 9.84 4.94
C ALA A 239 -8.73 11.33 4.94
N ARG A 240 -7.85 12.23 5.37
CA ARG A 240 -8.10 13.68 5.37
C ARG A 240 -8.47 14.20 3.97
N ARG A 241 -7.75 13.76 2.93
CA ARG A 241 -8.06 14.13 1.54
C ARG A 241 -9.42 13.59 1.08
N GLN A 242 -9.79 12.39 1.49
CA GLN A 242 -11.12 11.85 1.16
C GLN A 242 -12.23 12.65 1.85
N THR A 243 -12.09 12.98 3.13
CA THR A 243 -13.07 13.80 3.85
C THR A 243 -13.25 15.16 3.21
N LEU A 244 -12.15 15.87 2.92
CA LEU A 244 -12.21 17.19 2.26
C LEU A 244 -12.93 17.15 0.91
N ARG A 245 -12.74 16.08 0.12
CA ARG A 245 -13.45 15.90 -1.16
C ARG A 245 -14.94 15.68 -0.95
N ARG A 246 -15.33 14.90 0.06
CA ARG A 246 -16.75 14.63 0.38
C ARG A 246 -17.46 15.87 0.89
N THR A 247 -16.82 16.67 1.74
CA THR A 247 -17.40 17.92 2.24
C THR A 247 -17.53 18.96 1.13
N ALA A 248 -16.53 19.10 0.25
CA ALA A 248 -16.60 20.03 -0.89
C ALA A 248 -17.69 19.66 -1.91
N ALA A 249 -17.99 18.36 -2.07
CA ALA A 249 -19.02 17.89 -3.00
C ALA A 249 -20.45 17.91 -2.41
N GLY A 250 -20.60 17.95 -1.09
CA GLY A 250 -21.90 17.91 -0.40
C GLY A 250 -22.54 19.29 -0.13
N THR A 251 -21.82 20.38 -0.39
CA THR A 251 -22.29 21.77 -0.21
C THR A 251 -22.70 22.45 -1.52
N SER A 252 -23.00 21.67 -2.57
CA SER A 252 -23.38 22.20 -3.89
C SER A 252 -24.83 21.92 -4.24
#